data_AF-A0A937UN97-F1
#
_entry.id   AF-A0A937UN97-F1
#
_cell.length_a   1.000
_cell.length_b   1.000
_cell.length_c   1.000
_cell.angle_alpha   90.00
_cell.angle_beta   90.00
_cell.angle_gamma   90.00
#
_symmetry.space_group_name_H-M   'P 1'
#
loop_
_entity.id
_entity.type
_entity.pdbx_description
1 polymer ?
#
loop_
_entity_poly.entity_id
_entity_poly.type
_entity_poly.pdbx_seq_one_letter_code
_entity_poly.pdbx_strand_id
1 'polypeptide(L)'
;MKLTMRRRTFSSEFDGEVLLDKFQYHDWMISMDPAPIRLQKHIVVHGDNLGKENACPIEYRNVFIKELGPDSVEAPPRPRKATGGPNSGIEKLLIQIDQTGLPKGYIPQKHQDYVDRRTAGLSGRQKARLGQLWAARQRVHPKMPNRGASFVKILEYVAADEQPKKPREGRNR
;
A
#
# COMPACT_ATOMS: atom_id res chain seq x y z
N MET A 1 -7.89 18.59 -7.30
CA MET A 1 -6.97 17.68 -6.59
C MET A 1 -5.99 18.50 -5.76
N LYS A 2 -5.70 18.08 -4.52
CA LYS A 2 -4.70 18.66 -3.63
C LYS A 2 -3.80 17.53 -3.10
N LEU A 3 -2.49 17.75 -3.18
CA LEU A 3 -1.49 16.85 -2.62
C LEU A 3 -0.70 17.58 -1.55
N THR A 4 -0.52 16.93 -0.40
CA THR A 4 0.25 17.47 0.71
C THR A 4 1.34 16.47 1.08
N MET A 5 2.60 16.88 0.96
CA MET A 5 3.76 16.12 1.44
C MET A 5 4.41 16.87 2.60
N ARG A 6 4.51 16.23 3.76
CA ARG A 6 5.21 16.76 4.93
C ARG A 6 6.16 15.69 5.46
N ARG A 7 7.47 15.92 5.33
CA ARG A 7 8.50 14.91 5.60
C ARG A 7 8.19 13.64 4.79
N ARG A 8 7.94 12.51 5.46
CA ARG A 8 7.54 11.23 4.85
C ARG A 8 6.04 10.99 4.85
N THR A 9 5.23 11.98 5.21
CA THR A 9 3.78 11.83 5.32
C THR A 9 3.09 12.49 4.14
N PHE A 10 2.21 11.74 3.49
CA PHE A 10 1.47 12.15 2.31
C PHE A 10 -0.03 12.08 2.55
N SER A 11 -0.72 13.14 2.17
CA SER A 11 -2.17 13.20 2.11
C SER A 11 -2.61 13.64 0.72
N SER A 12 -3.75 13.15 0.27
CA SER A 12 -4.33 13.51 -1.02
C SER A 12 -5.83 13.74 -0.91
N GLU A 13 -6.31 14.80 -1.56
CA GLU A 13 -7.71 15.15 -1.67
C GLU A 13 -8.09 15.28 -3.15
N PHE A 14 -9.28 14.81 -3.51
CA PHE A 14 -9.87 14.95 -4.84
C PHE A 14 -11.27 15.51 -4.69
N ASP A 15 -11.55 16.63 -5.36
CA ASP A 15 -12.82 17.37 -5.26
C ASP A 15 -13.34 17.62 -3.84
N GLY A 16 -12.41 17.90 -2.91
CA GLY A 16 -12.70 18.17 -1.50
C GLY A 16 -12.92 16.92 -0.65
N GLU A 17 -12.91 15.73 -1.25
CA GLU A 17 -12.94 14.46 -0.54
C GLU A 17 -11.52 13.95 -0.28
N VAL A 18 -11.26 13.54 0.96
CA VAL A 18 -9.96 12.96 1.35
C VAL A 18 -9.88 11.53 0.84
N LEU A 19 -9.00 11.29 -0.13
CA LEU A 19 -8.74 9.95 -0.66
C LEU A 19 -7.72 9.19 0.19
N LEU A 20 -6.72 9.90 0.71
CA LEU A 20 -5.66 9.32 1.53
C LEU A 20 -5.25 10.34 2.59
N ASP A 21 -5.26 9.92 3.85
CA ASP A 21 -4.90 10.78 4.98
C ASP A 21 -3.65 10.26 5.70
N LYS A 22 -2.63 11.11 5.80
CA LYS A 22 -1.40 10.91 6.56
C LYS A 22 -0.72 9.57 6.31
N PHE A 23 -0.71 9.12 5.05
CA PHE A 23 0.03 7.94 4.67
C PHE A 23 1.52 8.17 4.90
N GLN A 24 2.14 7.33 5.72
CA GLN A 24 3.55 7.48 6.06
C GLN A 24 4.40 6.55 5.19
N TYR A 25 5.26 7.15 4.36
CA TYR A 25 6.31 6.45 3.65
C TYR A 25 7.38 5.96 4.62
N HIS A 26 7.82 4.71 4.43
CA HIS A 26 8.99 4.19 5.13
C HIS A 26 10.27 4.89 4.64
N ASP A 27 11.31 4.90 5.47
CA ASP A 27 12.57 5.62 5.21
C ASP A 27 13.27 5.17 3.92
N TRP A 28 13.06 3.92 3.52
CA TRP A 28 13.66 3.33 2.33
C TRP A 28 12.85 3.59 1.05
N MET A 29 11.59 4.03 1.17
CA MET A 29 10.66 4.10 0.04
C MET A 29 10.69 5.45 -0.67
N ILE A 30 11.23 6.49 -0.03
CA ILE A 30 11.29 7.84 -0.59
C ILE A 30 12.49 8.61 0.01
N SER A 31 13.24 9.29 -0.86
CA SER A 31 14.28 10.24 -0.39
C SER A 31 13.62 11.52 0.16
N MET A 32 14.27 12.15 1.13
CA MET A 32 13.90 13.47 1.66
C MET A 32 14.57 14.63 0.91
N ASP A 33 15.41 14.34 -0.08
CA ASP A 33 16.02 15.37 -0.91
C ASP A 33 14.95 16.04 -1.76
N PRO A 34 15.03 17.38 -1.95
CA PRO A 34 14.12 18.09 -2.85
C PRO A 34 14.16 17.50 -4.26
N ALA A 35 12.98 17.20 -4.82
CA ALA A 35 12.84 16.64 -6.16
C ALA A 35 11.72 17.35 -6.94
N PRO A 36 11.89 17.55 -8.27
CA PRO A 36 10.87 18.20 -9.08
C PRO A 36 9.62 17.33 -9.23
N ILE A 37 8.45 17.96 -9.16
CA ILE A 37 7.16 17.32 -9.47
C ILE A 37 7.06 17.14 -10.97
N ARG A 38 6.75 15.91 -11.42
CA ARG A 38 6.57 15.57 -12.84
C ARG A 38 5.15 15.11 -13.09
N LEU A 39 4.58 15.57 -14.20
CA LEU A 39 3.31 15.07 -14.71
C LEU A 39 3.61 13.94 -15.70
N GLN A 40 3.03 12.76 -15.45
CA GLN A 40 3.29 11.58 -16.26
C GLN A 40 2.57 11.68 -17.60
N LYS A 41 3.34 11.71 -18.70
CA LYS A 41 2.81 11.43 -20.04
C LYS A 41 2.71 9.91 -20.21
N HIS A 42 1.56 9.34 -19.88
CA HIS A 42 1.35 7.91 -20.05
C HIS A 42 1.16 7.59 -21.54
N ILE A 43 1.97 6.67 -22.08
CA ILE A 43 1.76 6.13 -23.43
C ILE A 43 0.62 5.13 -23.35
N VAL A 44 -0.43 5.32 -24.16
CA VAL A 44 -1.52 4.35 -24.22
C VAL A 44 -0.99 3.10 -24.92
N VAL A 45 -0.99 1.98 -24.22
CA VAL A 45 -0.73 0.65 -24.80
C VAL A 45 -2.09 0.07 -25.14
N HIS A 46 -2.20 -0.69 -26.23
CA HIS A 46 -3.45 -1.36 -26.62
C HIS A 46 -3.29 -2.86 -26.40
N GLY A 47 -4.32 -3.51 -25.84
CA GLY A 47 -4.31 -4.94 -25.55
C GLY A 47 -5.53 -5.38 -24.74
N ASP A 48 -5.79 -6.68 -24.72
CA ASP A 48 -7.05 -7.26 -24.24
C ASP A 48 -7.24 -7.21 -22.70
N ASN A 49 -6.20 -6.83 -21.96
CA ASN A 49 -6.20 -6.78 -20.47
C ASN A 49 -6.12 -5.35 -19.92
N LEU A 50 -6.41 -4.33 -20.74
CA LEU A 50 -6.29 -2.93 -20.34
C LEU A 50 -7.64 -2.31 -20.02
N GLY A 51 -7.63 -1.32 -19.12
CA GLY A 51 -8.80 -0.52 -18.81
C GLY A 51 -9.27 0.29 -20.02
N LYS A 52 -10.52 0.79 -19.96
CA LYS A 52 -11.07 1.65 -21.02
C LYS A 52 -10.17 2.88 -21.20
N GLU A 53 -9.81 3.15 -22.45
CA GLU A 53 -9.11 4.37 -22.82
C GLU A 53 -9.97 5.59 -22.51
N ASN A 54 -9.34 6.65 -22.00
CA ASN A 54 -10.02 7.92 -21.80
C ASN A 54 -10.15 8.62 -23.15
N ALA A 55 -11.39 8.80 -23.62
CA ALA A 55 -11.68 9.40 -24.92
C ALA A 55 -11.17 10.86 -25.05
N CYS A 56 -10.92 11.54 -23.93
CA CYS A 56 -10.47 12.93 -23.91
C CYS A 56 -9.01 13.04 -23.42
N PRO A 57 -8.15 13.85 -24.09
CA PRO A 57 -6.83 14.21 -23.57
C PRO A 57 -6.96 14.86 -22.19
N ILE A 58 -6.05 14.52 -21.28
CA ILE A 58 -6.01 15.13 -19.94
C ILE A 58 -5.33 16.50 -20.05
N GLU A 59 -6.05 17.55 -19.66
CA GLU A 59 -5.51 18.90 -19.49
C GLU A 59 -5.27 19.24 -18.02
N TYR A 60 -4.25 20.05 -17.75
CA TYR A 60 -3.95 20.55 -16.40
C TYR A 60 -4.07 22.08 -16.39
N ARG A 61 -4.78 22.62 -15.40
CA ARG A 61 -4.90 24.06 -15.15
C ARG A 61 -4.86 24.31 -13.65
N ASN A 62 -4.60 25.55 -13.24
CA ASN A 62 -4.61 25.97 -11.83
C ASN A 62 -3.65 25.13 -10.96
N VAL A 63 -2.43 24.90 -11.47
CA VAL A 63 -1.38 24.17 -10.76
C VAL A 63 -0.57 25.15 -9.93
N PHE A 64 -0.65 25.04 -8.60
CA PHE A 64 0.05 25.89 -7.65
C PHE A 64 0.87 25.04 -6.68
N ILE A 65 2.02 25.56 -6.24
CA ILE A 65 2.90 24.92 -5.26
C ILE A 65 3.07 25.89 -4.09
N LYS A 66 2.93 25.37 -2.87
CA LYS A 66 3.19 26.11 -1.63
C LYS A 66 4.14 25.30 -0.77
N GLU A 67 5.25 25.91 -0.39
CA GLU A 67 6.19 25.31 0.57
C GLU A 67 5.60 25.32 1.99
N LEU A 68 5.86 24.24 2.73
CA LEU A 68 5.40 24.09 4.10
C LEU A 68 6.57 24.39 5.05
N GLY A 69 6.45 25.43 5.87
CA GLY A 69 7.41 25.73 6.92
C GLY A 69 7.39 24.67 8.04
N PRO A 70 8.45 24.58 8.87
CA PRO A 70 8.53 23.61 9.96
C PRO A 70 7.34 23.71 10.94
N ASP A 71 6.84 24.93 11.17
CA ASP A 71 5.78 25.25 12.14
C ASP A 71 4.40 25.52 11.52
N SER A 72 4.20 25.20 10.23
CA SER A 72 2.87 25.29 9.62
C SER A 72 1.99 24.13 10.10
N VAL A 73 1.39 24.29 11.27
CA VAL A 73 0.24 23.52 11.75
C VAL A 73 -0.97 23.86 10.89
N GLU A 74 -1.19 23.10 9.81
CA GLU A 74 -2.51 23.05 9.17
C GLU A 74 -3.48 22.52 10.24
N ALA A 75 -4.53 23.31 10.55
CA ALA A 75 -5.50 22.99 11.58
C ALA A 75 -6.00 21.55 11.40
N PRO A 76 -6.16 20.78 12.50
CA PRO A 76 -6.53 19.38 12.41
C PRO A 76 -7.84 19.25 11.61
N PRO A 77 -7.95 18.28 10.68
CA PRO A 77 -9.24 17.95 10.11
C PRO A 77 -10.18 17.62 11.26
N ARG A 78 -11.37 18.24 11.25
CA ARG A 78 -12.39 18.07 12.30
C ARG A 78 -12.51 16.57 12.62
N PRO A 79 -12.47 16.16 13.90
CA PRO A 79 -12.56 14.75 14.24
C PRO A 79 -13.90 14.22 13.75
N ARG A 80 -13.89 13.44 12.66
CA ARG A 80 -15.02 12.58 12.33
C ARG A 80 -15.02 11.49 13.39
N LYS A 81 -16.17 11.34 14.07
CA LYS A 81 -16.43 10.25 15.00
C LYS A 81 -15.98 8.94 14.33
N ALA A 82 -15.02 8.27 14.95
CA ALA A 82 -14.63 6.92 14.58
C ALA A 82 -15.82 6.00 14.89
N THR A 83 -16.66 5.76 13.91
CA THR A 83 -17.73 4.77 14.00
C THR A 83 -17.14 3.39 13.74
N GLY A 84 -17.01 2.60 14.81
CA GLY A 84 -17.21 1.15 14.78
C GLY A 84 -15.96 0.27 14.71
N GLY A 85 -15.61 -0.36 15.84
CA GLY A 85 -14.85 -1.62 15.84
C GLY A 85 -15.68 -2.80 15.29
N PRO A 86 -15.14 -4.03 15.20
CA PRO A 86 -13.88 -4.50 15.77
C PRO A 86 -12.83 -4.91 14.72
N ASN A 87 -11.58 -4.55 14.98
CA ASN A 87 -10.36 -5.12 14.37
C ASN A 87 -10.20 -6.64 14.57
N SER A 88 -11.17 -7.34 15.17
CA SER A 88 -11.03 -8.74 15.60
C SER A 88 -10.95 -9.74 14.43
N GLY A 89 -11.56 -9.44 13.28
CA GLY A 89 -11.46 -10.28 12.08
C GLY A 89 -10.07 -10.20 11.42
N ILE A 90 -9.54 -8.99 11.28
CA ILE A 90 -8.22 -8.75 10.68
C ILE A 90 -7.12 -9.24 11.62
N GLU A 91 -7.24 -9.01 12.93
CA GLU A 91 -6.30 -9.54 13.92
C GLU A 91 -6.20 -11.07 13.90
N LYS A 92 -7.35 -11.77 13.90
CA LYS A 92 -7.38 -13.24 13.78
C LYS A 92 -6.72 -13.72 12.50
N LEU A 93 -6.97 -13.04 11.39
CA LEU A 93 -6.38 -13.34 10.09
C LEU A 93 -4.86 -13.11 10.10
N LEU A 94 -4.38 -12.06 10.75
CA LEU A 94 -2.94 -11.80 10.91
C LEU A 94 -2.25 -12.84 11.80
N ILE A 95 -2.92 -13.32 12.86
CA ILE A 95 -2.42 -14.42 13.69
C ILE A 95 -2.29 -15.70 12.85
N GLN A 96 -3.31 -16.01 12.03
CA GLN A 96 -3.29 -17.16 11.13
C GLN A 96 -2.18 -17.06 10.07
N ILE A 97 -1.97 -15.87 9.50
CA ILE A 97 -0.87 -15.63 8.55
C ILE A 97 0.47 -15.80 9.24
N ASP A 98 0.63 -15.38 10.49
CA ASP A 98 1.90 -15.50 11.20
C ASP A 98 2.23 -16.94 11.59
N GLN A 99 1.22 -17.79 11.79
CA GLN A 99 1.40 -19.25 11.92
C GLN A 99 1.82 -19.91 10.60
N THR A 100 1.61 -19.25 9.46
CA THR A 100 2.07 -19.73 8.17
C THR A 100 3.59 -19.58 8.07
N GLY A 101 4.29 -20.67 7.76
CA GLY A 101 5.75 -20.68 7.60
C GLY A 101 6.20 -19.75 6.46
N LEU A 102 7.44 -19.30 6.52
CA LEU A 102 8.05 -18.53 5.43
C LEU A 102 8.07 -19.37 4.14
N PRO A 103 7.88 -18.75 2.96
CA PRO A 103 7.88 -19.47 1.70
C PRO A 103 9.22 -20.16 1.44
N LYS A 104 9.17 -21.38 0.88
CA LYS A 104 10.37 -22.15 0.51
C LYS A 104 11.22 -21.34 -0.48
N GLY A 105 12.46 -21.04 -0.09
CA GLY A 105 13.39 -20.23 -0.88
C GLY A 105 13.45 -18.75 -0.49
N TYR A 106 12.73 -18.31 0.55
CA TYR A 106 12.93 -16.98 1.12
C TYR A 106 14.28 -16.89 1.83
N ILE A 107 15.14 -15.97 1.37
CA ILE A 107 16.44 -15.67 1.94
C ILE A 107 16.37 -14.25 2.51
N PRO A 108 16.58 -14.04 3.83
CA PRO A 108 16.50 -12.72 4.45
C PRO A 108 17.41 -11.66 3.80
N GLN A 109 18.58 -12.08 3.30
CA GLN A 109 19.54 -11.20 2.62
C GLN A 109 19.05 -10.70 1.24
N LYS A 110 18.15 -11.45 0.58
CA LYS A 110 17.54 -11.09 -0.71
C LYS A 110 16.08 -10.65 -0.54
N HIS A 111 15.78 -10.07 0.61
CA HIS A 111 14.41 -9.66 0.96
C HIS A 111 13.84 -8.70 -0.08
N GLN A 112 14.59 -7.65 -0.44
CA GLN A 112 14.11 -6.62 -1.36
C GLN A 112 13.83 -7.20 -2.75
N ASP A 113 14.77 -7.94 -3.33
CA ASP A 113 14.59 -8.63 -4.62
C ASP A 113 13.36 -9.53 -4.64
N TYR A 114 13.12 -10.25 -3.53
CA TYR A 114 11.96 -11.13 -3.39
C TYR A 114 10.66 -10.33 -3.35
N VAL A 115 10.61 -9.25 -2.56
CA VAL A 115 9.45 -8.36 -2.44
C VAL A 115 9.15 -7.67 -3.76
N ASP A 116 10.15 -7.10 -4.42
CA ASP A 116 9.97 -6.38 -5.69
C ASP A 116 9.43 -7.32 -6.78
N ARG A 117 10.04 -8.50 -6.92
CA ARG A 117 9.58 -9.53 -7.85
C ARG A 117 8.14 -9.97 -7.55
N ARG A 118 7.78 -10.17 -6.28
CA ARG A 118 6.42 -10.59 -5.93
C ARG A 118 5.40 -9.47 -6.11
N THR A 119 5.77 -8.25 -5.76
CA THR A 119 4.89 -7.08 -5.86
C THR A 119 4.66 -6.66 -7.31
N ALA A 120 5.63 -6.89 -8.20
CA ALA A 120 5.46 -6.72 -9.65
C ALA A 120 4.35 -7.62 -10.23
N GLY A 121 4.14 -8.81 -9.65
CA GLY A 121 3.10 -9.75 -10.06
C GLY A 121 1.72 -9.55 -9.40
N LEU A 122 1.55 -8.56 -8.52
CA LEU A 122 0.28 -8.30 -7.83
C LEU A 122 -0.61 -7.30 -8.58
N SER A 123 -1.91 -7.57 -8.61
CA SER A 123 -2.93 -6.65 -9.06
C SER A 123 -3.03 -5.42 -8.14
N GLY A 124 -3.58 -4.30 -8.64
CA GLY A 124 -3.78 -3.10 -7.81
C GLY A 124 -4.64 -3.36 -6.57
N ARG A 125 -5.63 -4.25 -6.70
CA ARG A 125 -6.49 -4.69 -5.60
C ARG A 125 -5.72 -5.49 -4.55
N GLN A 126 -4.84 -6.40 -4.99
CA GLN A 126 -3.95 -7.13 -4.10
C GLN A 126 -2.99 -6.19 -3.35
N LYS A 127 -2.40 -5.20 -4.04
CA LYS A 127 -1.53 -4.19 -3.40
C LYS A 127 -2.28 -3.37 -2.34
N ALA A 128 -3.52 -2.98 -2.61
CA ALA A 128 -4.36 -2.29 -1.63
C ALA A 128 -4.64 -3.17 -0.39
N ARG A 129 -4.96 -4.46 -0.60
CA ARG A 129 -5.20 -5.42 0.49
C ARG A 129 -3.94 -5.71 1.31
N LEU A 130 -2.78 -5.82 0.67
CA LEU A 130 -1.48 -5.92 1.33
C LEU A 130 -1.22 -4.72 2.25
N GLY A 131 -1.46 -3.50 1.76
CA GLY A 131 -1.32 -2.28 2.55
C GLY A 131 -2.24 -2.27 3.78
N GLN A 132 -3.49 -2.67 3.62
CA GLN A 132 -4.47 -2.76 4.73
C GLN A 132 -4.03 -3.76 5.81
N LEU A 133 -3.64 -4.98 5.42
CA LEU A 133 -3.18 -6.01 6.35
C LEU A 133 -1.89 -5.61 7.05
N TRP A 134 -0.96 -4.96 6.33
CA TRP A 134 0.28 -4.47 6.91
C TRP A 134 0.06 -3.34 7.91
N ALA A 135 -0.82 -2.38 7.59
CA ALA A 135 -1.19 -1.30 8.50
C ALA A 135 -1.85 -1.83 9.78
N ALA A 136 -2.74 -2.82 9.65
CA ALA A 136 -3.34 -3.48 10.81
C ALA A 136 -2.30 -4.22 11.65
N ARG A 137 -1.36 -4.95 11.03
CA ARG A 137 -0.29 -5.67 11.74
C ARG A 137 0.61 -4.72 12.53
N GLN A 138 0.95 -3.57 11.97
CA GLN A 138 1.77 -2.55 12.65
C GLN A 138 1.04 -1.91 13.84
N ARG A 139 -0.28 -1.72 13.75
CA ARG A 139 -1.09 -1.23 14.88
C ARG A 139 -1.11 -2.21 16.04
N VAL A 140 -1.22 -3.50 15.74
CA VAL A 140 -1.31 -4.56 16.76
C VAL A 140 0.08 -4.85 17.37
N HIS A 141 1.15 -4.72 16.58
CA HIS A 141 2.52 -5.04 17.01
C HIS A 141 3.55 -3.97 16.62
N PRO A 142 3.56 -2.81 17.30
CA PRO A 142 4.47 -1.70 16.96
C PRO A 142 5.96 -2.03 17.20
N LYS A 143 6.29 -2.91 18.15
CA LYS A 143 7.68 -3.34 18.45
C LYS A 143 7.99 -4.77 17.99
N MET A 144 7.65 -5.13 16.75
CA MET A 144 8.00 -6.44 16.19
C MET A 144 9.47 -6.51 15.74
N PRO A 145 10.25 -7.54 16.16
CA PRO A 145 11.65 -7.71 15.73
C PRO A 145 11.81 -8.31 14.32
N ASN A 146 10.88 -9.16 13.86
CA ASN A 146 10.98 -9.87 12.57
C ASN A 146 10.05 -9.28 11.49
N ARG A 147 10.05 -7.95 11.33
CA ARG A 147 9.10 -7.23 10.46
C ARG A 147 9.11 -7.72 9.02
N GLY A 148 10.30 -7.94 8.44
CA GLY A 148 10.45 -8.43 7.06
C GLY A 148 9.82 -9.82 6.86
N ALA A 149 9.96 -10.72 7.84
CA ALA A 149 9.35 -12.04 7.78
C ALA A 149 7.82 -11.98 7.84
N SER A 150 7.26 -11.14 8.74
CA SER A 150 5.81 -10.93 8.80
C SER A 150 5.25 -10.29 7.54
N PHE A 151 5.99 -9.36 6.93
CA PHE A 151 5.59 -8.75 5.66
C PHE A 151 5.52 -9.78 4.53
N VAL A 152 6.52 -10.64 4.41
CA VAL A 152 6.57 -11.70 3.40
C VAL A 152 5.43 -12.70 3.56
N LYS A 153 5.04 -13.04 4.79
CA LYS A 153 3.88 -13.91 5.04
C LYS A 153 2.57 -13.27 4.57
N ILE A 154 2.38 -11.97 4.83
CA ILE A 154 1.19 -11.23 4.37
C ILE A 154 1.22 -11.09 2.84
N LEU A 155 2.38 -10.81 2.26
CA LEU A 155 2.59 -10.72 0.81
C LEU A 155 2.22 -12.03 0.12
N GLU A 156 2.68 -13.16 0.64
CA GLU A 156 2.38 -14.48 0.08
C GLU A 156 0.91 -14.86 0.27
N TYR A 157 0.31 -14.51 1.40
CA TYR A 157 -1.13 -14.70 1.63
C TYR A 157 -1.95 -13.93 0.59
N VAL A 158 -1.64 -12.65 0.36
CA VAL A 158 -2.34 -11.80 -0.62
C VAL A 158 -2.10 -12.28 -2.05
N ALA A 159 -0.89 -12.74 -2.36
CA ALA A 159 -0.58 -13.35 -3.65
C ALA A 159 -1.37 -14.66 -3.88
N ALA A 160 -1.64 -15.43 -2.81
CA ALA A 160 -2.38 -16.69 -2.87
C ALA A 160 -3.91 -16.52 -2.82
N ASP A 161 -4.41 -15.41 -2.25
CA ASP A 161 -5.84 -15.13 -2.07
C ASP A 161 -6.59 -14.94 -3.41
N GLU A 162 -5.87 -14.62 -4.48
CA GLU A 162 -6.43 -14.50 -5.85
C GLU A 162 -6.03 -15.66 -6.77
N GLN A 163 -5.23 -16.63 -6.29
CA GLN A 163 -5.05 -17.88 -7.00
C GLN A 163 -6.24 -18.79 -6.70
N PRO A 164 -6.95 -19.35 -7.70
CA PRO A 164 -7.97 -20.35 -7.45
C PRO A 164 -7.31 -21.45 -6.63
N LYS A 165 -7.83 -21.64 -5.42
CA LYS A 165 -7.43 -22.67 -4.47
C LYS A 165 -7.34 -23.98 -5.24
N LYS A 166 -6.14 -24.42 -5.65
CA LYS A 166 -5.97 -25.78 -6.16
C LYS A 166 -6.55 -26.69 -5.08
N PRO A 167 -7.50 -27.58 -5.42
CA PRO A 167 -8.06 -28.49 -4.45
C PRO A 167 -6.88 -29.19 -3.77
N ARG A 168 -6.93 -29.26 -2.43
CA ARG A 168 -6.02 -30.13 -1.69
C ARG A 168 -6.30 -31.54 -2.18
N GLU A 169 -5.45 -31.99 -3.10
CA GLU A 169 -5.41 -33.36 -3.59
C GLU A 169 -5.28 -34.28 -2.38
N GLY A 170 -6.11 -35.32 -2.38
CA GLY A 170 -6.48 -36.06 -1.20
C GLY A 170 -5.28 -36.68 -0.50
N ARG A 171 -5.28 -36.58 0.82
CA ARG A 171 -4.51 -37.49 1.66
C ARG A 171 -5.21 -38.84 1.58
N ASN A 172 -4.80 -39.66 0.62
CA ASN A 172 -5.17 -41.08 0.54
C ASN A 172 -4.33 -41.84 1.58
N ARG A 173 -4.97 -42.38 2.61
CA ARG A 173 -4.61 -43.61 3.32
C ARG A 173 -5.68 -43.94 4.35
#